data_AF-A0A969PR93-F1
#
_entry.id   AF-A0A969PR93-F1
#
_cell.length_a   1.000
_cell.length_b   1.000
_cell.length_c   1.000
_cell.angle_alpha   90.00
_cell.angle_beta   90.00
_cell.angle_gamma   90.00
#
_symmetry.space_group_name_H-M   'P 1'
#
loop_
_entity.id
_entity.type
_entity.pdbx_description
1 polymer ?
#
loop_
_entity_poly.entity_id
_entity_poly.type
_entity_poly.pdbx_seq_one_letter_code
_entity_poly.pdbx_strand_id
1 'polypeptide(L)'
;MKKTVLLSAICLLAACSNAEAEEQAAEQKAAIEALHVENDELEQLLSDLSNPDLLADHEELKDAYAALEADLEELQDAYQELETDYETLEDNHSSLESKLAQAESGQSEPEEASEEAAEEETESGSYTNVIAALSASDVEAEIRKQAEADWADDYSMQEFVIGEQQAAYSTLKNLSITTEVEATQLERAFRDWGYDFTMVEFVFNEQMESYDNIN
;
A
#
# COMPACT_ATOMS: atom_id res chain seq x y z
N MET A 1 60.56 -54.93 -63.41
CA MET A 1 59.24 -54.27 -63.34
C MET A 1 58.48 -54.56 -62.04
N LYS A 2 58.12 -55.81 -61.71
CA LYS A 2 57.28 -56.09 -60.52
C LYS A 2 57.82 -55.58 -59.17
N LYS A 3 59.13 -55.74 -58.88
CA LYS A 3 59.75 -55.24 -57.65
C LYS A 3 59.72 -53.71 -57.51
N THR A 4 59.93 -52.99 -58.61
CA THR A 4 59.95 -51.51 -58.63
C THR A 4 58.56 -50.93 -58.39
N VAL A 5 57.54 -51.55 -58.98
CA VAL A 5 56.13 -51.17 -58.75
C VAL A 5 55.72 -51.45 -57.30
N LEU A 6 56.16 -52.58 -56.73
CA LEU A 6 55.88 -52.93 -55.34
C LEU A 6 56.52 -51.97 -54.34
N LEU A 7 57.80 -51.60 -54.55
CA LEU A 7 58.49 -50.62 -53.70
C LEU A 7 57.82 -49.24 -53.75
N SER A 8 57.43 -48.79 -54.95
CA SER A 8 56.74 -47.52 -55.12
C SER A 8 55.38 -47.49 -54.42
N ALA A 9 54.64 -48.61 -54.45
CA ALA A 9 53.35 -48.73 -53.77
C ALA A 9 53.50 -48.71 -52.23
N ILE A 10 54.53 -49.37 -51.69
CA ILE A 10 54.82 -49.37 -50.24
C ILE A 10 55.23 -47.96 -49.77
N CYS A 11 56.07 -47.25 -50.54
CA CYS A 11 56.42 -45.86 -50.22
C CYS A 11 55.20 -44.92 -50.24
N LEU A 12 54.27 -45.09 -51.19
CA LEU A 12 53.05 -44.28 -51.24
C LEU A 12 52.13 -44.55 -50.04
N LEU A 13 51.95 -45.82 -49.66
CA LEU A 13 51.13 -46.19 -48.50
C LEU A 13 51.71 -45.66 -47.19
N ALA A 14 53.03 -45.74 -47.01
CA ALA A 14 53.71 -45.20 -45.83
C ALA A 14 53.60 -43.67 -45.75
N ALA A 15 53.73 -42.97 -46.89
CA ALA A 15 53.56 -41.52 -46.94
C ALA A 15 52.11 -41.10 -46.63
N CYS A 16 51.12 -41.84 -47.11
CA CYS A 16 49.71 -41.56 -46.86
C CYS A 16 49.36 -41.76 -45.37
N SER A 17 49.83 -42.85 -44.76
CA SER A 17 49.63 -43.11 -43.33
C SER A 17 50.33 -42.08 -42.43
N ASN A 18 51.49 -41.56 -42.84
CA ASN A 18 52.18 -40.51 -42.09
C ASN A 18 51.45 -39.16 -42.20
N ALA A 19 50.88 -38.85 -43.37
CA ALA A 19 50.08 -37.64 -43.56
C ALA A 19 48.79 -37.66 -42.73
N GLU A 20 48.08 -38.80 -42.67
CA GLU A 20 46.89 -38.98 -41.83
C GLU A 20 47.22 -38.82 -40.34
N ALA A 21 48.36 -39.34 -39.88
CA ALA A 21 48.81 -39.18 -38.50
C ALA A 21 49.17 -37.72 -38.15
N GLU A 22 49.78 -36.99 -39.09
CA GLU A 22 50.09 -35.56 -38.91
C GLU A 22 48.83 -34.69 -38.89
N GLU A 23 47.83 -35.00 -39.74
CA GLU A 23 46.53 -34.35 -39.75
C GLU A 23 45.79 -34.58 -38.42
N GLN A 24 45.74 -35.83 -37.95
CA GLN A 24 45.10 -36.16 -36.67
C GLN A 24 45.80 -35.49 -35.47
N ALA A 25 47.13 -35.37 -35.50
CA ALA A 25 47.89 -34.65 -34.47
C ALA A 25 47.62 -33.14 -34.50
N ALA A 26 47.44 -32.56 -35.69
CA ALA A 26 47.09 -31.16 -35.85
C ALA A 26 45.67 -30.86 -35.33
N GLU A 27 44.70 -31.74 -35.62
CA GLU A 27 43.33 -31.64 -35.09
C GLU A 27 43.31 -31.74 -33.56
N GLN A 28 44.03 -32.71 -32.99
CA GLN A 28 44.12 -32.84 -31.53
C GLN A 28 44.76 -31.63 -30.88
N LYS A 29 45.81 -31.07 -31.50
CA LYS A 29 46.43 -29.83 -31.00
C LYS A 29 45.46 -28.66 -31.01
N ALA A 30 44.70 -28.50 -32.10
CA ALA A 30 43.69 -27.45 -32.21
C ALA A 30 42.56 -27.62 -31.16
N ALA A 31 42.14 -28.86 -30.90
CA ALA A 31 41.14 -29.16 -29.87
C ALA A 31 41.66 -28.85 -28.45
N ILE A 32 42.93 -29.12 -28.16
CA ILE A 32 43.54 -28.78 -26.87
C ILE A 32 43.66 -27.25 -26.71
N GLU A 33 44.06 -26.53 -27.75
CA GLU A 33 44.11 -25.06 -27.70
C GLU A 33 42.72 -24.46 -27.49
N ALA A 34 41.68 -24.99 -28.14
CA ALA A 34 40.30 -24.56 -27.91
C ALA A 34 39.84 -24.81 -26.46
N LEU A 35 40.16 -25.99 -25.90
CA LEU A 35 39.84 -26.31 -24.50
C LEU A 35 40.59 -25.43 -23.50
N HIS A 36 41.82 -25.01 -23.80
CA HIS A 36 42.52 -24.06 -22.94
C HIS A 36 41.86 -22.69 -22.95
N VAL A 37 41.46 -22.19 -24.13
CA VAL A 37 40.71 -20.93 -24.22
C VAL A 37 39.41 -20.98 -23.42
N GLU A 38 38.66 -22.08 -23.53
CA GLU A 38 37.43 -22.27 -22.77
C GLU A 38 37.69 -22.33 -21.25
N ASN A 39 38.78 -22.97 -20.81
CA ASN A 39 39.16 -22.97 -19.40
C ASN A 39 39.57 -21.58 -18.90
N ASP A 40 40.31 -20.81 -19.70
CA ASP A 40 40.70 -19.43 -19.35
C ASP A 40 39.45 -18.53 -19.21
N GLU A 41 38.46 -18.68 -20.09
CA GLU A 41 37.16 -18.00 -20.01
C GLU A 41 36.38 -18.39 -18.75
N LEU A 42 36.38 -19.69 -18.40
CA LEU A 42 35.73 -20.18 -17.19
C LEU A 42 36.42 -19.67 -15.91
N GLU A 43 37.75 -19.61 -15.88
CA GLU A 43 38.50 -19.04 -14.75
C GLU A 43 38.17 -17.56 -14.57
N GLN A 44 38.05 -16.81 -15.67
CA GLN A 44 37.66 -15.41 -15.63
C GLN A 44 36.23 -15.22 -15.09
N LEU A 45 35.27 -16.02 -15.56
CA LEU A 45 33.91 -16.01 -15.03
C LEU A 45 33.85 -16.39 -13.55
N LEU A 46 34.66 -17.36 -13.12
CA LEU A 46 34.73 -17.76 -11.71
C LEU A 46 35.27 -16.61 -10.85
N SER A 47 36.27 -15.89 -11.33
CA SER A 47 36.81 -14.70 -10.66
C SER A 47 35.76 -13.59 -10.55
N ASP A 48 35.02 -13.32 -11.62
CA ASP A 48 33.99 -12.29 -11.64
C ASP A 48 32.81 -12.63 -10.71
N LEU A 49 32.41 -13.91 -10.64
CA LEU A 49 31.37 -14.37 -9.72
C LEU A 49 31.83 -14.38 -8.26
N SER A 50 33.12 -14.61 -8.05
CA SER A 50 33.75 -14.59 -6.74
C SER A 50 34.19 -13.18 -6.33
N ASN A 51 33.71 -12.14 -7.03
CA ASN A 51 34.00 -10.76 -6.70
C ASN A 51 33.57 -10.47 -5.24
N PRO A 52 34.54 -10.23 -4.34
CA PRO A 52 34.26 -10.05 -2.92
C PRO A 52 33.36 -8.85 -2.64
N ASP A 53 33.37 -7.84 -3.52
CA ASP A 53 32.51 -6.65 -3.40
C ASP A 53 31.04 -7.03 -3.60
N LEU A 54 30.73 -7.83 -4.62
CA LEU A 54 29.36 -8.28 -4.89
C LEU A 54 28.82 -9.18 -3.77
N LEU A 55 29.69 -9.99 -3.17
CA LEU A 55 29.32 -10.87 -2.05
C LEU A 55 29.09 -10.06 -0.76
N ALA A 56 29.88 -9.01 -0.54
CA ALA A 56 29.66 -8.07 0.55
C ALA A 56 28.35 -7.29 0.38
N ASP A 57 28.08 -6.76 -0.82
CA ASP A 57 26.84 -6.06 -1.15
C ASP A 57 25.61 -6.96 -0.93
N HIS A 58 25.71 -8.24 -1.29
CA HIS A 58 24.63 -9.20 -1.06
C HIS A 58 24.34 -9.43 0.43
N GLU A 59 25.38 -9.55 1.27
CA GLU A 59 25.16 -9.70 2.71
C GLU A 59 24.63 -8.40 3.34
N GLU A 60 25.12 -7.23 2.90
CA GLU A 60 24.56 -5.95 3.33
C GLU A 60 23.07 -5.82 2.95
N LEU A 61 22.70 -6.24 1.74
CA LEU A 61 21.31 -6.25 1.29
C LEU A 61 20.44 -7.18 2.13
N LYS A 62 20.95 -8.35 2.51
CA LYS A 62 20.24 -9.30 3.35
C LYS A 62 20.05 -8.78 4.77
N ASP A 63 21.07 -8.15 5.34
CA ASP A 63 20.98 -7.50 6.66
C ASP A 63 19.96 -6.34 6.63
N ALA A 64 19.97 -5.53 5.55
CA ALA A 64 18.98 -4.48 5.35
C ALA A 64 17.55 -5.03 5.21
N TYR A 65 17.37 -6.17 4.54
CA TYR A 65 16.07 -6.83 4.42
C TYR A 65 15.57 -7.33 5.77
N ALA A 66 16.45 -7.92 6.59
CA ALA A 66 16.11 -8.38 7.93
C ALA A 66 15.74 -7.20 8.86
N ALA A 67 16.42 -6.06 8.73
CA ALA A 67 16.07 -4.84 9.46
C ALA A 67 14.68 -4.31 9.04
N LEU A 68 14.41 -4.28 7.73
CA LEU A 68 13.11 -3.85 7.21
C LEU A 68 11.96 -4.77 7.67
N GLU A 69 12.19 -6.08 7.75
CA GLU A 69 11.22 -7.04 8.27
C GLU A 69 10.90 -6.77 9.75
N ALA A 70 11.91 -6.43 10.55
CA ALA A 70 11.71 -6.06 11.96
C ALA A 70 10.96 -4.73 12.12
N ASP A 71 11.28 -3.72 11.32
CA ASP A 71 10.58 -2.43 11.32
C ASP A 71 9.09 -2.61 10.94
N LEU A 72 8.79 -3.55 10.04
CA LEU A 72 7.41 -3.88 9.65
C LEU A 72 6.64 -4.54 10.81
N GLU A 73 7.27 -5.44 11.56
CA GLU A 73 6.68 -6.05 12.75
C GLU A 73 6.40 -4.99 13.84
N GLU A 74 7.35 -4.08 14.09
CA GLU A 74 7.16 -2.97 15.05
C GLU A 74 6.01 -2.05 14.63
N LEU A 75 5.90 -1.74 13.34
CA LEU A 75 4.81 -0.93 12.81
C LEU A 75 3.45 -1.63 12.97
N GLN A 76 3.40 -2.95 12.76
CA GLN A 76 2.20 -3.75 12.92
C GLN A 76 1.73 -3.79 14.39
N ASP A 77 2.66 -3.85 15.33
CA ASP A 77 2.35 -3.78 16.77
C ASP A 77 1.84 -2.39 17.16
N ALA A 78 2.49 -1.33 16.67
CA ALA A 78 2.05 0.04 16.92
C ALA A 78 0.64 0.32 16.37
N TYR A 79 0.30 -0.26 15.22
CA TYR A 79 -1.04 -0.14 14.64
C TYR A 79 -2.12 -0.83 15.50
N GLN A 80 -1.82 -2.03 16.02
CA GLN A 80 -2.73 -2.72 16.95
C GLN A 80 -2.91 -1.94 18.26
N GLU A 81 -1.85 -1.35 18.80
CA GLU A 81 -1.94 -0.50 19.98
C GLU A 81 -2.84 0.72 19.71
N LEU A 82 -2.65 1.39 18.58
CA LEU A 82 -3.47 2.53 18.17
C LEU A 82 -4.95 2.16 18.00
N GLU A 83 -5.24 0.99 17.43
CA GLU A 83 -6.60 0.46 17.30
C GLU A 83 -7.26 0.27 18.68
N THR A 84 -6.54 -0.32 19.64
CA THR A 84 -7.06 -0.50 21.01
C THR A 84 -7.27 0.82 21.76
N ASP A 85 -6.40 1.81 21.53
CA ASP A 85 -6.54 3.15 22.09
C ASP A 85 -7.78 3.86 21.53
N TYR A 86 -8.05 3.67 20.23
CA TYR A 86 -9.24 4.22 19.58
C TYR A 86 -10.53 3.61 20.14
N GLU A 87 -10.61 2.28 20.29
CA GLU A 87 -11.77 1.61 20.91
C GLU A 87 -12.01 2.12 22.34
N THR A 88 -10.93 2.29 23.11
CA THR A 88 -11.01 2.83 24.48
C THR A 88 -11.51 4.28 24.48
N LEU A 89 -11.08 5.10 23.53
CA LEU A 89 -11.52 6.48 23.40
C LEU A 89 -13.01 6.56 23.03
N GLU A 90 -13.47 5.72 22.12
CA GLU A 90 -14.87 5.60 21.71
C GLU A 90 -15.78 5.21 22.88
N ASP A 91 -15.39 4.20 23.66
CA ASP A 91 -16.10 3.78 24.88
C ASP A 91 -16.21 4.92 25.90
N ASN A 92 -15.12 5.67 26.10
CA ASN A 92 -15.10 6.82 27.00
C ASN A 92 -16.03 7.94 26.51
N HIS A 93 -16.04 8.22 25.20
CA HIS A 93 -16.92 9.22 24.60
C HIS A 93 -18.39 8.87 24.82
N SER A 94 -18.79 7.63 24.51
CA SER A 94 -20.14 7.12 24.76
C SER A 94 -20.55 7.20 26.24
N SER A 95 -19.62 6.89 27.14
CA SER A 95 -19.85 7.03 28.59
C SER A 95 -20.09 8.48 29.01
N LEU A 96 -19.35 9.43 28.43
CA LEU A 96 -19.49 10.86 28.70
C LEU A 96 -20.81 11.41 28.15
N GLU A 97 -21.19 11.05 26.92
CA GLU A 97 -22.48 11.44 26.33
C GLU A 97 -23.66 10.99 27.20
N SER A 98 -23.63 9.74 27.67
CA SER A 98 -24.67 9.21 28.57
C SER A 98 -24.76 9.99 29.88
N LYS A 99 -23.62 10.34 30.48
CA LYS A 99 -23.56 11.16 31.71
C LYS A 99 -24.09 12.57 31.48
N LEU A 100 -23.80 13.15 30.32
CA LEU A 100 -24.24 14.49 29.93
C LEU A 100 -25.77 14.53 29.75
N ALA A 101 -26.34 13.59 29.00
CA ALA A 101 -27.79 13.45 28.85
C ALA A 101 -28.53 13.25 30.19
N GLN A 102 -27.92 12.49 31.11
CA GLN A 102 -28.49 12.26 32.43
C GLN A 102 -28.46 13.54 33.30
N ALA A 103 -27.42 14.36 33.18
CA ALA A 103 -27.32 15.65 33.86
C ALA A 103 -28.35 16.66 33.33
N GLU A 104 -28.62 16.66 32.03
CA GLU A 104 -29.63 17.52 31.40
C GLU A 104 -31.07 17.14 31.80
N SER A 105 -31.37 15.85 31.93
CA SER A 105 -32.70 15.40 32.37
C SER A 105 -33.01 15.69 33.85
N GLY A 106 -31.99 16.03 34.66
CA GLY A 106 -32.12 16.28 36.09
C GLY A 106 -32.68 17.65 36.47
N GLN A 107 -32.99 18.52 35.50
CA GLN A 107 -33.29 19.93 35.74
C GLN A 107 -34.65 20.36 35.13
N SER A 108 -35.74 19.86 35.71
CA SER A 108 -37.12 20.40 35.56
C SER A 108 -37.92 19.94 36.79
N GLU A 109 -38.51 20.78 37.66
CA GLU A 109 -39.55 21.83 37.50
C GLU A 109 -39.85 22.45 38.90
N PRO A 110 -40.76 23.45 39.11
CA PRO A 110 -41.33 24.46 38.20
C PRO A 110 -41.38 25.89 38.82
N GLU A 111 -41.54 26.95 38.01
CA GLU A 111 -42.26 28.16 38.45
C GLU A 111 -43.13 28.73 37.32
N GLU A 112 -44.28 29.27 37.74
CA GLU A 112 -45.49 29.47 36.96
C GLU A 112 -45.51 30.66 35.99
N ALA A 113 -46.26 30.45 34.90
CA ALA A 113 -47.25 31.32 34.27
C ALA A 113 -47.02 32.86 34.21
N SER A 114 -46.90 33.37 32.98
CA SER A 114 -47.74 34.50 32.53
C SER A 114 -47.94 34.47 31.02
N GLU A 115 -49.21 34.55 30.61
CA GLU A 115 -49.69 34.77 29.24
C GLU A 115 -49.15 36.08 28.66
N GLU A 116 -48.81 36.11 27.36
CA GLU A 116 -49.54 36.85 26.31
C GLU A 116 -48.75 36.86 24.99
N ALA A 117 -49.48 36.84 23.89
CA ALA A 117 -49.07 36.52 22.53
C ALA A 117 -48.15 37.55 21.85
N ALA A 118 -47.24 37.05 21.02
CA ALA A 118 -46.88 37.66 19.73
C ALA A 118 -46.25 36.57 18.85
N GLU A 119 -46.89 36.33 17.70
CA GLU A 119 -46.42 35.51 16.60
C GLU A 119 -45.06 36.01 16.11
N GLU A 120 -44.04 35.15 16.11
CA GLU A 120 -43.14 34.97 14.97
C GLU A 120 -42.73 33.49 14.93
N GLU A 121 -42.89 32.89 13.76
CA GLU A 121 -42.76 31.46 13.55
C GLU A 121 -41.33 30.99 13.79
N THR A 122 -41.19 30.17 14.81
CA THR A 122 -40.01 29.36 15.07
C THR A 122 -39.94 28.25 14.02
N GLU A 123 -39.09 28.39 13.01
CA GLU A 123 -38.48 27.22 12.37
C GLU A 123 -37.45 26.64 13.37
N SER A 124 -37.95 25.92 14.37
CA SER A 124 -37.15 24.95 15.11
C SER A 124 -36.97 23.73 14.20
N GLY A 125 -36.23 23.94 13.11
CA GLY A 125 -35.81 22.88 12.21
C GLY A 125 -34.65 22.14 12.85
N SER A 126 -34.87 20.87 13.21
CA SER A 126 -33.76 19.96 13.49
C SER A 126 -32.85 19.96 12.27
N TYR A 127 -31.66 20.53 12.37
CA TYR A 127 -30.70 20.54 11.27
C TYR A 127 -30.38 19.09 10.88
N THR A 128 -30.44 18.79 9.59
CA THR A 128 -30.29 17.42 9.08
C THR A 128 -28.84 17.13 8.69
N ASN A 129 -28.28 16.04 9.21
CA ASN A 129 -27.02 15.49 8.74
C ASN A 129 -27.21 14.82 7.36
N VAL A 130 -26.62 15.39 6.31
CA VAL A 130 -26.74 14.90 4.93
C VAL A 130 -26.12 13.50 4.73
N ILE A 131 -25.11 13.14 5.52
CA ILE A 131 -24.42 11.85 5.45
C ILE A 131 -25.27 10.74 6.10
N ALA A 132 -26.03 11.08 7.14
CA ALA A 132 -26.92 10.14 7.82
C ALA A 132 -28.03 9.58 6.93
N ALA A 133 -28.39 10.31 5.86
CA ALA A 133 -29.38 9.88 4.87
C ALA A 133 -28.82 8.92 3.81
N LEU A 134 -27.50 8.75 3.73
CA LEU A 134 -26.87 7.87 2.74
C LEU A 134 -27.11 6.39 3.09
N SER A 135 -27.29 5.59 2.04
CA SER A 135 -27.41 4.14 2.20
C SER A 135 -26.02 3.55 2.45
N ALA A 136 -25.91 2.74 3.51
CA ALA A 136 -24.62 2.15 3.88
C ALA A 136 -24.07 1.22 2.79
N SER A 137 -24.94 0.51 2.05
CA SER A 137 -24.50 -0.36 0.96
C SER A 137 -24.00 0.42 -0.25
N ASP A 138 -24.63 1.55 -0.59
CA ASP A 138 -24.18 2.36 -1.73
C ASP A 138 -22.87 3.07 -1.40
N VAL A 139 -22.71 3.53 -0.15
CA VAL A 139 -21.45 4.06 0.37
C VAL A 139 -20.34 3.03 0.28
N GLU A 140 -20.55 1.82 0.81
CA GLU A 140 -19.54 0.77 0.76
C GLU A 140 -19.17 0.41 -0.69
N ALA A 141 -20.15 0.32 -1.59
CA ALA A 141 -19.91 0.01 -2.99
C ALA A 141 -19.08 1.09 -3.70
N GLU A 142 -19.35 2.38 -3.44
CA GLU A 142 -18.62 3.47 -4.08
C GLU A 142 -17.20 3.61 -3.50
N ILE A 143 -17.02 3.44 -2.19
CA ILE A 143 -15.68 3.40 -1.56
C ILE A 143 -14.82 2.29 -2.18
N ARG A 144 -15.34 1.06 -2.27
CA ARG A 144 -14.63 -0.08 -2.88
C ARG A 144 -14.29 0.18 -4.35
N LYS A 145 -15.21 0.78 -5.10
CA LYS A 145 -15.02 1.12 -6.51
C LYS A 145 -13.94 2.18 -6.70
N GLN A 146 -13.89 3.19 -5.84
CA GLN A 146 -12.88 4.25 -5.87
C GLN A 146 -11.50 3.69 -5.51
N ALA A 147 -11.41 2.89 -4.46
CA ALA A 147 -10.17 2.24 -4.04
C ALA A 147 -9.57 1.35 -5.15
N GLU A 148 -10.38 0.52 -5.80
CA GLU A 148 -9.95 -0.29 -6.95
C GLU A 148 -9.52 0.57 -8.15
N ALA A 149 -10.20 1.70 -8.39
CA ALA A 149 -9.86 2.58 -9.51
C ALA A 149 -8.52 3.30 -9.31
N ASP A 150 -8.23 3.73 -8.09
CA ASP A 150 -7.02 4.49 -7.75
C ASP A 150 -5.82 3.56 -7.50
N TRP A 151 -6.07 2.36 -6.98
CA TRP A 151 -5.06 1.37 -6.56
C TRP A 151 -5.29 0.01 -7.21
N ALA A 152 -5.37 -0.01 -8.54
CA ALA A 152 -5.58 -1.24 -9.30
C ALA A 152 -4.50 -2.29 -9.00
N ASP A 153 -4.94 -3.53 -8.72
CA ASP A 153 -4.10 -4.69 -8.35
C ASP A 153 -3.30 -4.56 -7.04
N ASP A 154 -3.31 -3.39 -6.37
CA ASP A 154 -2.70 -3.19 -5.06
C ASP A 154 -3.73 -3.39 -3.94
N TYR A 155 -4.06 -4.65 -3.70
CA TYR A 155 -5.09 -5.03 -2.72
C TYR A 155 -4.79 -4.57 -1.29
N SER A 156 -3.50 -4.41 -0.93
CA SER A 156 -3.10 -3.89 0.38
C SER A 156 -3.48 -2.42 0.51
N MET A 157 -3.18 -1.62 -0.52
CA MET A 157 -3.60 -0.21 -0.54
C MET A 157 -5.12 -0.06 -0.63
N GLN A 158 -5.79 -0.94 -1.38
CA GLN A 158 -7.26 -0.94 -1.42
C GLN A 158 -7.87 -1.19 -0.04
N GLU A 159 -7.41 -2.23 0.67
CA GLU A 159 -7.90 -2.56 2.01
C GLU A 159 -7.70 -1.39 2.98
N PHE A 160 -6.50 -0.79 2.97
CA PHE A 160 -6.18 0.38 3.79
C PHE A 160 -7.10 1.57 3.49
N VAL A 161 -7.23 1.97 2.22
CA VAL A 161 -8.06 3.12 1.82
C VAL A 161 -9.54 2.87 2.11
N ILE A 162 -10.03 1.64 1.90
CA ILE A 162 -11.41 1.28 2.24
C ILE A 162 -11.65 1.46 3.75
N GLY A 163 -10.71 0.99 4.58
CA GLY A 163 -10.76 1.15 6.04
C GLY A 163 -10.85 2.63 6.46
N GLU A 164 -9.93 3.45 5.96
CA GLU A 164 -9.89 4.90 6.25
C GLU A 164 -11.20 5.60 5.85
N GLN A 165 -11.71 5.30 4.65
CA GLN A 165 -12.96 5.91 4.15
C GLN A 165 -14.19 5.45 4.94
N GLN A 166 -14.23 4.18 5.37
CA GLN A 166 -15.32 3.66 6.21
C GLN A 166 -15.31 4.25 7.62
N ALA A 167 -14.12 4.48 8.19
CA ALA A 167 -13.97 5.16 9.47
C ALA A 167 -14.49 6.60 9.38
N ALA A 168 -14.00 7.39 8.42
CA ALA A 168 -14.44 8.77 8.20
C ALA A 168 -15.96 8.86 7.94
N TYR A 169 -16.53 7.96 7.13
CA TYR A 169 -17.97 7.89 6.92
C TYR A 169 -18.74 7.65 8.23
N SER A 170 -18.25 6.74 9.08
CA SER A 170 -18.89 6.41 10.37
C SER A 170 -18.87 7.61 11.32
N THR A 171 -17.76 8.34 11.39
CA THR A 171 -17.64 9.60 12.14
C THR A 171 -18.66 10.63 11.65
N LEU A 172 -18.64 10.92 10.34
CA LEU A 172 -19.53 11.91 9.73
C LEU A 172 -21.00 11.54 9.84
N LYS A 173 -21.34 10.25 9.77
CA LYS A 173 -22.72 9.76 9.91
C LYS A 173 -23.29 9.98 11.32
N ASN A 174 -22.45 9.80 12.34
CA ASN A 174 -22.84 9.94 13.74
C ASN A 174 -22.66 11.37 14.28
N LEU A 175 -22.13 12.28 13.45
CA LEU A 175 -21.94 13.68 13.79
C LEU A 175 -23.30 14.36 14.11
N SER A 176 -23.36 14.97 15.30
CA SER A 176 -24.50 15.76 15.74
C SER A 176 -24.43 17.17 15.18
N ILE A 177 -25.42 17.56 14.38
CA ILE A 177 -25.51 18.88 13.76
C ILE A 177 -26.47 19.74 14.58
N THR A 178 -25.94 20.79 15.23
CA THR A 178 -26.69 21.63 16.17
C THR A 178 -26.94 23.04 15.64
N THR A 179 -26.19 23.45 14.61
CA THR A 179 -26.28 24.78 14.00
C THR A 179 -26.50 24.71 12.49
N GLU A 180 -27.07 25.78 11.93
CA GLU A 180 -27.21 25.96 10.48
C GLU A 180 -25.85 26.01 9.78
N VAL A 181 -24.83 26.57 10.45
CA VAL A 181 -23.48 26.69 9.91
C VAL A 181 -22.86 25.30 9.72
N GLU A 182 -22.92 24.44 10.74
CA GLU A 182 -22.46 23.05 10.64
C GLU A 182 -23.17 22.30 9.51
N ALA A 183 -24.50 22.39 9.45
CA ALA A 183 -25.29 21.75 8.38
C ALA A 183 -24.82 22.20 6.99
N THR A 184 -24.64 23.52 6.83
CA THR A 184 -24.23 24.13 5.57
C THR A 184 -22.81 23.71 5.18
N GLN A 185 -21.86 23.68 6.12
CA GLN A 185 -20.48 23.30 5.79
C GLN A 185 -20.36 21.81 5.48
N LEU A 186 -21.09 20.95 6.20
CA LEU A 186 -21.09 19.52 5.90
C LEU A 186 -21.70 19.24 4.52
N GLU A 187 -22.81 19.90 4.17
CA GLU A 187 -23.40 19.79 2.84
C GLU A 187 -22.45 20.28 1.74
N ARG A 188 -21.73 21.38 1.98
CA ARG A 188 -20.73 21.88 1.03
C ARG A 188 -19.57 20.92 0.85
N ALA A 189 -19.01 20.42 1.95
CA ALA A 189 -17.92 19.46 1.92
C ALA A 189 -18.34 18.19 1.14
N PHE A 190 -19.52 17.64 1.44
CA PHE A 190 -20.04 16.47 0.72
C PHE A 190 -20.32 16.76 -0.76
N ARG A 191 -20.80 17.95 -1.10
CA ARG A 191 -21.02 18.32 -2.51
C ARG A 191 -19.71 18.42 -3.30
N ASP A 192 -18.65 18.89 -2.67
CA ASP A 192 -17.39 19.16 -3.34
C ASP A 192 -16.52 17.89 -3.45
N TRP A 193 -16.58 17.01 -2.46
CA TRP A 193 -15.73 15.80 -2.36
C TRP A 193 -16.48 14.47 -2.53
N GLY A 194 -17.81 14.46 -2.41
CA GLY A 194 -18.63 13.28 -2.61
C GLY A 194 -18.32 12.16 -1.62
N TYR A 195 -17.98 10.97 -2.16
CA TYR A 195 -17.71 9.76 -1.38
C TYR A 195 -16.27 9.66 -0.85
N ASP A 196 -15.45 10.70 -1.03
CA ASP A 196 -14.18 10.83 -0.31
C ASP A 196 -14.45 11.41 1.08
N PHE A 197 -14.92 10.56 1.98
CA PHE A 197 -15.32 10.93 3.33
C PHE A 197 -14.16 11.46 4.16
N THR A 198 -12.93 10.99 3.92
CA THR A 198 -11.75 11.56 4.58
C THR A 198 -11.56 13.04 4.24
N MET A 199 -11.78 13.41 2.97
CA MET A 199 -11.73 14.81 2.55
C MET A 199 -12.96 15.61 3.01
N VAL A 200 -14.14 15.00 3.05
CA VAL A 200 -15.35 15.64 3.61
C VAL A 200 -15.14 16.00 5.08
N GLU A 201 -14.65 15.06 5.88
CA GLU A 201 -14.35 15.25 7.30
C GLU A 201 -13.29 16.32 7.52
N PHE A 202 -12.16 16.21 6.81
CA PHE A 202 -11.08 17.19 6.89
C PHE A 202 -11.56 18.61 6.59
N VAL A 203 -12.24 18.81 5.46
CA VAL A 203 -12.69 20.15 5.04
C VAL A 203 -13.77 20.70 5.98
N PHE A 204 -14.69 19.84 6.45
CA PHE A 204 -15.67 20.24 7.44
C PHE A 204 -15.00 20.74 8.72
N ASN A 205 -14.08 19.95 9.30
CA ASN A 205 -13.37 20.30 10.53
C ASN A 205 -12.57 21.60 10.39
N GLU A 206 -11.81 21.76 9.31
CA GLU A 206 -11.03 22.98 9.04
C GLU A 206 -11.93 24.22 8.93
N GLN A 207 -13.12 24.09 8.32
CA GLN A 207 -14.08 25.19 8.23
C GLN A 207 -14.69 25.53 9.60
N MET A 208 -15.01 24.52 10.41
CA MET A 208 -15.56 24.74 11.76
C MET A 208 -14.52 25.37 12.68
N GLU A 209 -13.27 24.90 12.65
CA GLU A 209 -12.18 25.51 13.40
C GLU A 209 -11.95 26.97 12.97
N SER A 210 -11.94 27.23 11.66
CA SER A 210 -11.80 28.59 11.13
C SER A 210 -12.96 29.49 11.55
N TYR A 211 -14.19 28.96 11.57
CA TYR A 211 -15.39 29.68 11.99
C TYR A 211 -15.34 30.03 13.49
N ASP A 212 -14.94 29.09 14.34
CA ASP A 212 -14.81 29.30 15.78
C ASP A 212 -13.69 30.29 16.13
N ASN A 213 -12.63 30.36 15.30
CA ASN A 213 -11.53 31.30 15.50
C ASN A 213 -11.89 32.77 15.19
N ILE A 214 -12.94 33.02 14.42
CA ILE A 214 -13.32 34.38 13.97
C ILE A 214 -14.63 34.90 14.59
N ASN A 215 -15.34 34.09 15.36
CA ASN A 215 -16.60 34.45 16.02
C ASN A 215 -16.50 34.32 17.55
#